data_AF-A0A4Y8Q9C0-F1
#
_entry.id   AF-A0A4Y8Q9C0-F1
#
_cell.length_a   1.000
_cell.length_b   1.000
_cell.length_c   1.000
_cell.angle_alpha   90.00
_cell.angle_beta   90.00
_cell.angle_gamma   90.00
#
_symmetry.space_group_name_H-M   'P 1'
#
loop_
_entity.id
_entity.type
_entity.pdbx_description
1 polymer ?
#
loop_
_entity_poly.entity_id
_entity_poly.type
_entity_poly.pdbx_seq_one_letter_code
_entity_poly.pdbx_strand_id
1 'polypeptide(L)'
;MSKDNLVSLERVDIKYFGCYKTQLYHYIRHVGLPIDLLLYNVYESTDNILSHILHGKKPSWSYRTACLEEADLSLIGVRIENVSCSNYLDGLTVIQNEIDQGKVVSMHCDAFFLPHRPWDFEKNHLFHFILVTGYESFHTDIHRLYVMDDMYPGFSHYAYETSVFKDAFEHGRKELRLFHWDKQPPENLNTCIQGKFSEFFSSFSDTLKFYDIANQVIKDKVFLEDSSLIYYLEQSVHIISGSRYLFAHFLKKLDEPRYASVIAQLLACSGLLDKLKVMVLLIQNRKEQGKQDIDITDLCRKLFELEAGIQQQLRICSRITR
;
A
#
# COMPACT_ATOMS: atom_id res chain seq x y z
N MET A 1 -26.82 3.39 -2.61
CA MET A 1 -26.19 2.32 -3.41
C MET A 1 -26.65 0.98 -2.87
N SER A 2 -26.95 -0.02 -3.71
CA SER A 2 -27.20 -1.38 -3.19
C SER A 2 -25.92 -1.91 -2.54
N LYS A 3 -26.05 -2.66 -1.45
CA LYS A 3 -24.95 -3.34 -0.74
C LYS A 3 -24.11 -4.25 -1.67
N ASP A 4 -24.61 -4.54 -2.87
CA ASP A 4 -24.05 -5.50 -3.82
C ASP A 4 -22.86 -5.00 -4.64
N ASN A 5 -22.49 -3.72 -4.61
CA ASN A 5 -21.48 -3.19 -5.53
C ASN A 5 -20.01 -3.26 -5.04
N LEU A 6 -19.73 -3.42 -3.74
CA LEU A 6 -18.33 -3.53 -3.25
C LEU A 6 -17.80 -4.98 -3.22
N VAL A 7 -18.59 -5.95 -3.68
CA VAL A 7 -18.34 -7.40 -3.51
C VAL A 7 -17.08 -7.90 -4.26
N SER A 8 -16.49 -7.12 -5.18
CA SER A 8 -15.30 -7.55 -5.94
C SER A 8 -14.25 -6.44 -6.15
N LEU A 9 -13.72 -5.86 -5.07
CA LEU A 9 -12.49 -5.06 -5.17
C LEU A 9 -11.29 -5.98 -5.44
N GLU A 10 -10.81 -5.99 -6.68
CA GLU A 10 -9.57 -6.68 -7.04
C GLU A 10 -8.36 -5.93 -6.48
N ARG A 11 -7.62 -6.59 -5.57
CA ARG A 11 -6.42 -6.01 -4.95
C ARG A 11 -5.24 -6.04 -5.93
N VAL A 12 -4.77 -4.87 -6.35
CA VAL A 12 -3.66 -4.69 -7.32
C VAL A 12 -2.36 -4.28 -6.61
N ASP A 13 -2.44 -3.82 -5.38
CA ASP A 13 -1.38 -3.17 -4.62
C ASP A 13 -0.75 -4.08 -3.53
N ILE A 14 -0.96 -5.40 -3.62
CA ILE A 14 -0.81 -6.47 -2.60
C ILE A 14 0.46 -6.39 -1.71
N LYS A 15 1.42 -5.52 -2.03
CA LYS A 15 2.76 -5.46 -1.42
C LYS A 15 3.30 -4.07 -1.09
N TYR A 16 2.54 -2.99 -1.32
CA TYR A 16 3.10 -1.64 -1.29
C TYR A 16 2.38 -0.68 -0.34
N PHE A 17 1.06 -0.59 -0.39
CA PHE A 17 0.33 0.33 0.47
C PHE A 17 0.10 -0.24 1.87
N GLY A 18 0.13 0.65 2.87
CA GLY A 18 -0.48 0.36 4.17
C GLY A 18 -2.01 0.28 4.08
N CYS A 19 -2.66 -0.12 5.17
CA CYS A 19 -4.11 -0.35 5.24
C CYS A 19 -4.93 0.82 4.69
N TYR A 20 -4.64 2.05 5.13
CA TYR A 20 -5.35 3.24 4.67
C TYR A 20 -5.19 3.50 3.17
N LYS A 21 -3.96 3.51 2.65
CA LYS A 21 -3.74 3.79 1.21
C LYS A 21 -4.28 2.66 0.34
N THR A 22 -4.30 1.41 0.84
CA THR A 22 -4.97 0.27 0.19
C THR A 22 -6.46 0.57 0.04
N GLN A 23 -7.13 0.94 1.13
CA GLN A 23 -8.57 1.23 1.16
C GLN A 23 -8.92 2.44 0.30
N LEU A 24 -8.17 3.54 0.42
CA LEU A 24 -8.31 4.74 -0.41
C LEU A 24 -8.17 4.38 -1.90
N TYR A 25 -7.08 3.70 -2.27
CA TYR A 25 -6.80 3.38 -3.67
C TYR A 25 -7.94 2.58 -4.31
N HIS A 26 -8.37 1.51 -3.64
CA HIS A 26 -9.41 0.63 -4.17
C HIS A 26 -10.79 1.24 -4.16
N TYR A 27 -11.14 2.01 -3.12
CA TYR A 27 -12.43 2.68 -3.08
C TYR A 27 -12.56 3.75 -4.17
N ILE A 28 -11.54 4.59 -4.33
CA ILE A 28 -11.54 5.63 -5.38
C ILE A 28 -11.54 4.99 -6.79
N ARG A 29 -10.82 3.89 -6.98
CA ARG A 29 -10.87 3.10 -8.23
C ARG A 29 -12.27 2.52 -8.48
N HIS A 30 -12.93 2.03 -7.43
CA HIS A 30 -14.28 1.45 -7.51
C HIS A 30 -15.34 2.45 -7.94
N VAL A 31 -15.27 3.69 -7.44
CA VAL A 31 -16.20 4.76 -7.88
C VAL A 31 -15.89 5.30 -9.28
N GLY A 32 -14.92 4.71 -9.99
CA GLY A 32 -14.64 4.98 -11.40
C GLY A 32 -13.68 6.15 -11.65
N LEU A 33 -13.00 6.64 -10.61
CA LEU A 33 -12.04 7.75 -10.76
C LEU A 33 -10.67 7.23 -11.20
N PRO A 34 -9.90 8.00 -12.00
CA PRO A 34 -8.66 7.54 -12.64
C PRO A 34 -7.45 7.56 -11.69
N ILE A 35 -7.59 6.98 -10.50
CA ILE A 35 -6.54 6.97 -9.47
C ILE A 35 -5.25 6.26 -9.89
N ASP A 36 -5.34 5.35 -10.86
CA ASP A 36 -4.16 4.68 -11.42
C ASP A 36 -3.14 5.65 -12.03
N LEU A 37 -3.61 6.80 -12.52
CA LEU A 37 -2.74 7.85 -13.07
C LEU A 37 -1.93 8.56 -11.98
N LEU A 38 -2.37 8.50 -10.72
CA LEU A 38 -1.67 9.12 -9.58
C LEU A 38 -0.52 8.27 -9.05
N LEU A 39 -0.25 7.12 -9.66
CA LEU A 39 0.88 6.24 -9.32
C LEU A 39 2.20 6.65 -10.00
N TYR A 40 2.27 7.86 -10.57
CA TYR A 40 3.42 8.34 -11.37
C TYR A 40 4.75 8.40 -10.60
N ASN A 41 4.70 8.51 -9.27
CA ASN A 41 5.86 8.56 -8.38
C ASN A 41 5.92 7.36 -7.41
N VAL A 42 5.30 6.23 -7.78
CA VAL A 42 5.31 5.00 -6.96
C VAL A 42 6.63 4.21 -7.06
N TYR A 43 7.54 4.60 -7.97
CA TYR A 43 8.86 3.97 -8.12
C TYR A 43 9.81 4.43 -6.98
N GLU A 44 9.88 3.66 -5.91
CA GLU A 44 10.66 4.00 -4.71
C GLU A 44 12.17 3.85 -4.91
N SER A 45 12.95 4.74 -4.30
CA SER A 45 14.40 4.57 -4.23
C SER A 45 14.77 3.43 -3.29
N THR A 46 15.62 2.51 -3.75
CA THR A 46 16.14 1.42 -2.91
C THR A 46 17.02 1.95 -1.78
N ASP A 47 17.70 3.09 -1.99
CA ASP A 47 18.48 3.76 -0.94
C ASP A 47 17.58 4.29 0.20
N ASN A 48 16.41 4.85 -0.14
CA ASN A 48 15.46 5.33 0.87
C ASN A 48 14.88 4.17 1.68
N ILE A 49 14.53 3.07 1.01
CA ILE A 49 14.04 1.85 1.65
C ILE A 49 15.13 1.25 2.55
N LEU A 50 16.37 1.16 2.06
CA LEU A 50 17.53 0.71 2.83
C LEU A 50 17.71 1.52 4.11
N SER A 51 17.70 2.86 3.99
CA SER A 51 17.87 3.77 5.11
C SER A 51 16.74 3.66 6.14
N HIS A 52 15.49 3.63 5.69
CA HIS A 52 14.33 3.64 6.59
C HIS A 52 14.06 2.27 7.23
N ILE A 53 14.02 1.21 6.42
CA ILE A 53 13.57 -0.11 6.87
C ILE A 53 14.73 -0.91 7.44
N LEU A 54 15.79 -1.13 6.66
CA LEU A 54 16.88 -2.02 7.07
C LEU A 54 17.78 -1.38 8.13
N HIS A 55 18.29 -0.17 7.87
CA HIS A 55 19.15 0.54 8.83
C HIS A 55 18.34 1.16 9.97
N GLY A 56 17.20 1.76 9.65
CA GLY A 56 16.32 2.39 10.64
C GLY A 56 15.55 1.39 11.51
N LYS A 57 15.54 0.09 11.14
CA LYS A 57 14.77 -0.97 11.80
C LYS A 57 13.30 -0.58 11.97
N LYS A 58 12.72 -0.02 10.92
CA LYS A 58 11.31 0.38 10.88
C LYS A 58 10.53 -0.59 10.00
N PRO A 59 9.37 -1.08 10.44
CA PRO A 59 8.57 -2.01 9.66
C PRO A 59 7.97 -1.34 8.42
N SER A 60 7.62 -2.14 7.40
CA SER A 60 7.09 -1.63 6.12
C SER A 60 5.85 -0.76 6.27
N TRP A 61 4.96 -1.08 7.21
CA TRP A 61 3.73 -0.32 7.46
C TRP A 61 4.00 1.11 7.95
N SER A 62 5.21 1.41 8.42
CA SER A 62 5.64 2.76 8.82
C SER A 62 6.34 3.53 7.70
N TYR A 63 6.58 2.89 6.55
CA TYR A 63 7.21 3.53 5.40
C TYR A 63 6.21 4.48 4.74
N ARG A 64 6.56 5.77 4.67
CA ARG A 64 5.72 6.78 4.03
C ARG A 64 5.97 6.77 2.52
N THR A 65 5.03 6.22 1.78
CA THR A 65 5.04 6.26 0.31
C THR A 65 4.75 7.68 -0.20
N ALA A 66 5.36 8.07 -1.32
CA ALA A 66 5.26 9.43 -1.86
C ALA A 66 4.01 9.70 -2.72
N CYS A 67 3.29 8.66 -3.14
CA CYS A 67 2.12 8.78 -4.02
C CYS A 67 0.81 8.89 -3.23
N LEU A 68 -0.26 9.34 -3.91
CA LEU A 68 -1.61 9.51 -3.35
C LEU A 68 -1.66 10.49 -2.17
N GLU A 69 -0.82 11.52 -2.20
CA GLU A 69 -0.93 12.62 -1.24
C GLU A 69 -2.11 13.54 -1.63
N GLU A 70 -2.56 14.41 -0.72
CA GLU A 70 -3.73 15.26 -0.94
C GLU A 70 -3.64 16.11 -2.23
N ALA A 71 -2.45 16.63 -2.52
CA ALA A 71 -2.19 17.37 -3.76
C ALA A 71 -2.39 16.52 -5.02
N ASP A 72 -2.04 15.23 -4.99
CA ASP A 72 -2.25 14.32 -6.12
C ASP A 72 -3.73 13.95 -6.27
N LEU A 73 -4.42 13.67 -5.16
CA LEU A 73 -5.84 13.34 -5.15
C LEU A 73 -6.70 14.49 -5.69
N SER A 74 -6.29 15.73 -5.42
CA SER A 74 -6.98 16.91 -5.95
C SER A 74 -6.99 16.98 -7.48
N LEU A 75 -6.02 16.35 -8.16
CA LEU A 75 -5.94 16.30 -9.64
C LEU A 75 -7.09 15.51 -10.25
N ILE A 76 -7.64 14.53 -9.52
CA ILE A 76 -8.79 13.72 -9.94
C ILE A 76 -10.08 14.14 -9.22
N GLY A 77 -10.08 15.34 -8.62
CA GLY A 77 -11.23 15.89 -7.93
C GLY A 77 -11.52 15.26 -6.56
N VAL A 78 -10.61 14.44 -6.02
CA VAL A 78 -10.80 13.78 -4.72
C VAL A 78 -10.26 14.64 -3.58
N ARG A 79 -11.05 14.76 -2.51
CA ARG A 79 -10.65 15.36 -1.23
C ARG A 79 -10.97 14.39 -0.10
N ILE A 80 -10.05 14.29 0.86
CA ILE A 80 -10.28 13.54 2.10
C ILE A 80 -10.51 14.53 3.23
N GLU A 81 -11.62 14.36 3.94
CA GLU A 81 -11.89 15.10 5.17
C GLU A 81 -11.62 14.21 6.38
N ASN A 82 -10.75 14.66 7.27
CA ASN A 82 -10.50 13.98 8.55
C ASN A 82 -11.42 14.59 9.61
N VAL A 83 -12.27 13.76 10.19
CA VAL A 83 -13.23 14.16 11.23
C VAL A 83 -12.81 13.53 12.55
N SER A 84 -12.44 14.36 13.52
CA SER A 84 -12.20 13.92 14.90
C SER A 84 -13.51 13.93 15.69
N CYS A 85 -13.83 12.82 16.35
CA CYS A 85 -15.03 12.66 17.15
C CYS A 85 -14.69 12.60 18.63
N SER A 86 -15.58 13.10 19.50
CA SER A 86 -15.35 13.08 20.94
C SER A 86 -15.56 11.68 21.52
N ASN A 87 -16.55 10.97 20.97
CA ASN A 87 -17.05 9.69 21.46
C ASN A 87 -17.70 8.89 20.30
N TYR A 88 -18.08 7.65 20.59
CA TYR A 88 -18.70 6.74 19.65
C TYR A 88 -20.00 7.25 19.04
N LEU A 89 -20.88 7.92 19.80
CA LEU A 89 -22.17 8.41 19.29
C LEU A 89 -21.98 9.53 18.26
N ASP A 90 -21.00 10.42 18.49
CA ASP A 90 -20.62 11.45 17.53
C ASP A 90 -20.14 10.80 16.21
N GLY A 91 -19.25 9.80 16.32
CA GLY A 91 -18.73 9.06 15.17
C GLY A 91 -19.82 8.28 14.44
N LEU A 92 -20.72 7.63 15.17
CA LEU A 92 -21.83 6.88 14.61
C LEU A 92 -22.77 7.77 13.80
N THR A 93 -23.04 8.98 14.29
CA THR A 93 -23.87 9.96 13.58
C THR A 93 -23.25 10.34 12.22
N VAL A 94 -21.93 10.59 12.20
CA VAL A 94 -21.19 10.88 10.96
C VAL A 94 -21.24 9.69 10.00
N ILE A 95 -21.01 8.49 10.51
CA ILE A 95 -21.06 7.24 9.73
C ILE A 95 -22.43 7.05 9.08
N GLN A 96 -23.51 7.23 9.84
CA GLN A 96 -24.88 7.10 9.32
C GLN A 96 -25.14 8.09 8.19
N ASN A 97 -24.80 9.36 8.39
CA ASN A 97 -25.02 10.41 7.38
C ASN A 97 -24.32 10.11 6.05
N GLU A 98 -23.10 9.55 6.08
CA GLU A 98 -22.37 9.21 4.87
C GLU A 98 -22.90 7.93 4.20
N ILE A 99 -23.23 6.91 5.00
CA ILE A 99 -23.81 5.65 4.50
C ILE A 99 -25.18 5.90 3.86
N ASP A 100 -26.01 6.77 4.43
CA ASP A 100 -27.33 7.13 3.90
C ASP A 100 -27.22 7.88 2.56
N GLN A 101 -26.10 8.58 2.33
CA GLN A 101 -25.74 9.16 1.02
C GLN A 101 -25.17 8.13 0.04
N GLY A 102 -25.04 6.86 0.46
CA GLY A 102 -24.46 5.79 -0.34
C GLY A 102 -22.93 5.81 -0.40
N LYS A 103 -22.26 6.47 0.54
CA LYS A 103 -20.80 6.52 0.64
C LYS A 103 -20.29 5.55 1.71
N VAL A 104 -18.98 5.33 1.74
CA VAL A 104 -18.30 4.58 2.81
C VAL A 104 -17.48 5.53 3.68
N VAL A 105 -17.20 5.11 4.91
CA VAL A 105 -16.35 5.85 5.85
C VAL A 105 -15.13 5.02 6.20
N SER A 106 -13.93 5.60 6.09
CA SER A 106 -12.72 4.96 6.60
C SER A 106 -12.56 5.32 8.08
N MET A 107 -12.67 4.33 8.96
CA MET A 107 -12.58 4.52 10.40
C MET A 107 -11.22 4.09 10.92
N HIS A 108 -10.60 4.93 11.74
CA HIS A 108 -9.46 4.53 12.55
C HIS A 108 -9.93 3.74 13.77
N CYS A 109 -9.41 2.54 13.98
CA CYS A 109 -9.78 1.63 15.05
C CYS A 109 -8.58 0.94 15.70
N ASP A 110 -8.81 0.33 16.85
CA ASP A 110 -7.87 -0.58 17.50
C ASP A 110 -8.20 -2.04 17.13
N ALA A 111 -7.26 -2.71 16.46
CA ALA A 111 -7.39 -4.09 16.00
C ALA A 111 -7.47 -5.11 17.15
N PHE A 112 -7.10 -4.74 18.38
CA PHE A 112 -7.27 -5.58 19.57
C PHE A 112 -8.72 -6.06 19.73
N PHE A 113 -9.68 -5.23 19.31
CA PHE A 113 -11.11 -5.49 19.46
C PHE A 113 -11.76 -6.08 18.20
N LEU A 114 -10.98 -6.47 17.18
CA LEU A 114 -11.51 -6.94 15.89
C LEU A 114 -11.40 -8.46 15.72
N PRO A 115 -12.48 -9.25 15.93
CA PRO A 115 -12.40 -10.71 15.99
C PRO A 115 -11.89 -11.40 14.72
N HIS A 116 -12.06 -10.77 13.55
CA HIS A 116 -11.60 -11.32 12.27
C HIS A 116 -10.09 -11.18 12.04
N ARG A 117 -9.37 -10.46 12.92
CA ARG A 117 -7.92 -10.30 12.87
C ARG A 117 -7.28 -11.17 13.97
N PRO A 118 -7.18 -12.50 13.79
CA PRO A 118 -6.79 -13.43 14.85
C PRO A 118 -5.37 -13.23 15.39
N TRP A 119 -4.52 -12.50 14.66
CA TRP A 119 -3.15 -12.17 15.09
C TRP A 119 -3.11 -11.00 16.07
N ASP A 120 -4.11 -10.11 16.03
CA ASP A 120 -4.18 -8.88 16.81
C ASP A 120 -5.26 -8.96 17.89
N PHE A 121 -6.38 -9.62 17.60
CA PHE A 121 -7.53 -9.77 18.48
C PHE A 121 -7.13 -10.31 19.86
N GLU A 122 -7.43 -9.52 20.89
CA GLU A 122 -7.12 -9.77 22.30
C GLU A 122 -5.63 -10.01 22.60
N LYS A 123 -4.73 -9.60 21.69
CA LYS A 123 -3.29 -9.85 21.79
C LYS A 123 -2.47 -8.56 21.72
N ASN A 124 -2.76 -7.70 20.75
CA ASN A 124 -1.95 -6.53 20.47
C ASN A 124 -2.84 -5.31 20.22
N HIS A 125 -2.58 -4.22 20.93
CA HIS A 125 -3.14 -2.91 20.62
C HIS A 125 -2.43 -2.35 19.38
N LEU A 126 -3.06 -2.49 18.23
CA LEU A 126 -2.53 -2.07 16.95
C LEU A 126 -3.55 -1.17 16.24
N PHE A 127 -3.11 0.03 15.90
CA PHE A 127 -3.93 0.94 15.13
C PHE A 127 -4.10 0.48 13.69
N HIS A 128 -5.34 0.52 13.22
CA HIS A 128 -5.74 0.05 11.90
C HIS A 128 -6.83 0.95 11.32
N PHE A 129 -7.03 0.86 10.01
CA PHE A 129 -8.17 1.48 9.35
C PHE A 129 -9.09 0.40 8.81
N ILE A 130 -10.40 0.59 8.90
CA ILE A 130 -11.40 -0.27 8.25
C ILE A 130 -12.41 0.59 7.50
N LEU A 131 -13.05 0.05 6.47
CA LEU A 131 -14.13 0.72 5.77
C LEU A 131 -15.48 0.32 6.36
N VAL A 132 -16.23 1.28 6.87
CA VAL A 132 -17.63 1.10 7.28
C VAL A 132 -18.49 1.28 6.03
N THR A 133 -19.22 0.24 5.66
CA THR A 133 -19.91 0.13 4.36
C THR A 133 -21.43 0.09 4.51
N GLY A 134 -21.93 -0.08 5.73
CA GLY A 134 -23.36 -0.11 6.00
C GLY A 134 -23.64 -0.24 7.49
N TYR A 135 -24.91 -0.13 7.83
CA TYR A 135 -25.42 -0.51 9.15
C TYR A 135 -26.79 -1.19 9.03
N GLU A 136 -27.20 -1.88 10.09
CA GLU A 136 -28.53 -2.44 10.29
C GLU A 136 -29.11 -1.84 11.58
N SER A 137 -30.25 -1.17 11.46
CA SER A 137 -31.01 -0.63 12.57
C SER A 137 -32.28 -1.42 12.80
N PHE A 138 -32.68 -1.54 14.06
CA PHE A 138 -33.99 -2.04 14.46
C PHE A 138 -34.62 -0.95 15.31
N HIS A 139 -35.75 -0.42 14.84
CA HIS A 139 -36.32 0.84 15.34
C HIS A 139 -35.33 2.02 15.24
N THR A 140 -34.82 2.51 16.37
CA THR A 140 -33.91 3.66 16.47
C THR A 140 -32.47 3.28 16.78
N ASP A 141 -32.22 2.03 17.17
CA ASP A 141 -30.91 1.59 17.62
C ASP A 141 -30.18 0.86 16.50
N ILE A 142 -28.92 1.22 16.27
CA ILE A 142 -28.03 0.44 15.42
C ILE A 142 -27.68 -0.83 16.17
N HIS A 143 -27.99 -1.96 15.54
CA HIS A 143 -27.61 -3.28 16.05
C HIS A 143 -26.30 -3.73 15.46
N ARG A 144 -26.10 -3.50 14.16
CA ARG A 144 -24.91 -3.97 13.45
C ARG A 144 -24.32 -2.95 12.53
N LEU A 145 -22.99 -2.97 12.44
CA LEU A 145 -22.25 -2.27 11.40
C LEU A 145 -21.60 -3.29 10.47
N TYR A 146 -21.70 -3.02 9.17
CA TYR A 146 -21.02 -3.78 8.13
C TYR A 146 -19.71 -3.11 7.81
N VAL A 147 -18.62 -3.88 7.87
CA VAL A 147 -17.29 -3.37 7.59
C VAL A 147 -16.62 -4.20 6.51
N MET A 148 -15.71 -3.56 5.79
CA MET A 148 -14.82 -4.17 4.83
C MET A 148 -13.38 -3.87 5.26
N ASP A 149 -12.57 -4.93 5.27
CA ASP A 149 -11.17 -4.85 5.71
C ASP A 149 -10.23 -5.45 4.65
N ASP A 150 -9.01 -4.93 4.55
CA ASP A 150 -7.96 -5.40 3.66
C ASP A 150 -7.29 -6.66 4.22
N MET A 151 -7.87 -7.82 3.92
CA MET A 151 -7.38 -9.13 4.34
C MET A 151 -6.70 -9.85 3.19
N TYR A 152 -5.47 -10.30 3.34
CA TYR A 152 -4.77 -11.01 2.27
C TYR A 152 -5.55 -12.27 1.80
N PRO A 153 -5.78 -12.48 0.49
CA PRO A 153 -5.24 -11.72 -0.66
C PRO A 153 -6.11 -10.54 -1.17
N GLY A 154 -7.27 -10.25 -0.59
CA GLY A 154 -8.23 -9.27 -1.11
C GLY A 154 -8.86 -8.38 -0.04
N PHE A 155 -10.18 -8.20 -0.16
CA PHE A 155 -11.01 -7.57 0.86
C PHE A 155 -11.99 -8.60 1.42
N SER A 156 -12.32 -8.49 2.69
CA SER A 156 -13.30 -9.34 3.34
C SER A 156 -14.35 -8.47 4.04
N HIS A 157 -15.58 -8.98 4.05
CA HIS A 157 -16.73 -8.29 4.63
C HIS A 157 -17.12 -8.95 5.95
N TYR A 158 -17.42 -8.12 6.93
CA TYR A 158 -17.78 -8.55 8.27
C TYR A 158 -18.98 -7.75 8.78
N ALA A 159 -19.72 -8.33 9.71
CA ALA A 159 -20.77 -7.65 10.44
C ALA A 159 -20.45 -7.74 11.94
N TYR A 160 -20.44 -6.61 12.61
CA TYR A 160 -20.23 -6.53 14.05
C TYR A 160 -21.46 -6.01 14.76
N GLU A 161 -21.73 -6.59 15.92
CA GLU A 161 -22.58 -5.96 16.92
C GLU A 161 -21.97 -4.60 17.34
N THR A 162 -22.84 -3.63 17.63
CA THR A 162 -22.46 -2.26 17.99
C THR A 162 -21.42 -2.18 19.11
N SER A 163 -21.43 -3.12 20.07
CA SER A 163 -20.45 -3.14 21.18
C SER A 163 -19.01 -3.32 20.70
N VAL A 164 -18.76 -4.27 19.80
CA VAL A 164 -17.43 -4.55 19.25
C VAL A 164 -16.89 -3.31 18.52
N PHE A 165 -17.76 -2.69 17.71
CA PHE A 165 -17.40 -1.50 16.96
C PHE A 165 -17.13 -0.31 17.87
N LYS A 166 -17.96 -0.11 18.90
CA LYS A 166 -17.77 0.93 19.92
C LYS A 166 -16.41 0.78 20.59
N ASP A 167 -16.07 -0.42 21.06
CA ASP A 167 -14.80 -0.64 21.75
C ASP A 167 -13.61 -0.41 20.83
N ALA A 168 -13.67 -0.90 19.58
CA ALA A 168 -12.63 -0.68 18.58
C ALA A 168 -12.44 0.81 18.23
N PHE A 169 -13.52 1.60 18.20
CA PHE A 169 -13.48 3.03 17.90
C PHE A 169 -12.99 3.87 19.09
N GLU A 170 -13.54 3.62 20.29
CA GLU A 170 -13.23 4.39 21.51
C GLU A 170 -11.78 4.21 21.97
N HIS A 171 -11.19 3.04 21.73
CA HIS A 171 -9.77 2.77 21.98
C HIS A 171 -8.88 3.11 20.78
N GLY A 172 -9.47 3.48 19.65
CA GLY A 172 -8.76 4.06 18.52
C GLY A 172 -8.47 5.55 18.71
N ARG A 173 -8.17 6.24 17.60
CA ARG A 173 -7.98 7.70 17.60
C ARG A 173 -9.27 8.51 17.52
N LYS A 174 -10.43 7.84 17.46
CA LYS A 174 -11.74 8.44 17.21
C LYS A 174 -11.75 9.36 15.97
N GLU A 175 -11.05 8.90 14.93
CA GLU A 175 -10.89 9.61 13.65
C GLU A 175 -11.65 8.86 12.57
N LEU A 176 -12.44 9.61 11.81
CA LEU A 176 -13.09 9.16 10.59
C LEU A 176 -12.51 9.89 9.39
N ARG A 177 -12.48 9.22 8.25
CA ARG A 177 -12.07 9.80 6.97
C ARG A 177 -13.19 9.68 5.98
N LEU A 178 -13.63 10.84 5.50
CA LEU A 178 -14.71 10.97 4.54
C LEU A 178 -14.11 11.25 3.17
N PHE A 179 -14.61 10.57 2.15
CA PHE A 179 -14.15 10.71 0.79
C PHE A 179 -15.13 11.57 0.00
N HIS A 180 -14.65 12.65 -0.60
CA HIS A 180 -15.43 13.59 -1.41
C HIS A 180 -14.88 13.66 -2.83
N TRP A 181 -15.74 13.72 -3.85
CA TRP A 181 -15.31 13.76 -5.26
C TRP A 181 -16.22 14.61 -6.16
N ASP A 182 -16.51 15.83 -5.72
CA ASP A 182 -17.51 16.69 -6.35
C ASP A 182 -17.06 17.33 -7.68
N LYS A 183 -15.79 17.14 -8.07
CA LYS A 183 -15.20 17.73 -9.27
C LYS A 183 -14.83 16.65 -10.26
N GLN A 184 -15.21 16.85 -11.52
CA GLN A 184 -14.69 16.03 -12.60
C GLN A 184 -13.18 16.29 -12.77
N PRO A 185 -12.38 15.24 -13.05
CA PRO A 185 -10.99 15.43 -13.43
C PRO A 185 -10.89 16.36 -14.65
N PRO A 186 -9.84 17.20 -14.73
CA PRO A 186 -9.70 18.13 -15.84
C PRO A 186 -9.40 17.39 -17.15
N GLU A 187 -9.83 17.94 -18.28
CA GLU A 187 -9.63 17.31 -19.61
C GLU A 187 -8.14 17.07 -19.93
N ASN A 188 -7.26 17.91 -19.40
CA ASN A 188 -5.81 17.82 -19.59
C ASN A 188 -5.09 16.97 -18.51
N LEU A 189 -5.82 16.14 -17.75
CA LEU A 189 -5.25 15.32 -16.67
C LEU A 189 -4.04 14.52 -17.12
N ASN A 190 -4.13 13.81 -18.25
CA ASN A 190 -3.03 12.99 -18.77
C ASN A 190 -1.76 13.81 -19.01
N THR A 191 -1.89 14.99 -19.62
CA THR A 191 -0.76 15.90 -19.85
C THR A 191 -0.15 16.39 -18.53
N CYS A 192 -0.99 16.72 -17.54
CA CYS A 192 -0.52 17.10 -16.20
C CYS A 192 0.27 15.96 -15.53
N ILE A 193 -0.26 14.74 -15.58
CA ILE A 193 0.37 13.55 -15.00
C ILE A 193 1.68 13.22 -15.70
N GLN A 194 1.75 13.33 -17.03
CA GLN A 194 2.99 13.16 -17.78
C GLN A 194 4.05 14.20 -17.39
N GLY A 195 3.65 15.46 -17.17
CA GLY A 195 4.53 16.51 -16.66
C GLY A 195 5.12 16.15 -15.29
N LYS A 196 4.26 15.75 -14.35
CA LYS A 196 4.65 15.29 -13.01
C LYS A 196 5.55 14.05 -13.03
N PHE A 197 5.24 13.08 -13.88
CA PHE A 197 6.08 11.90 -14.12
C PHE A 197 7.48 12.30 -14.62
N SER A 198 7.55 13.22 -15.59
CA SER A 198 8.82 13.72 -16.12
C SER A 198 9.63 14.46 -15.05
N GLU A 199 8.99 15.30 -14.23
CA GLU A 199 9.63 16.01 -13.13
C GLU A 199 10.19 15.04 -12.09
N PHE A 200 9.38 14.08 -11.66
CA PHE A 200 9.78 13.04 -10.71
C PHE A 200 11.04 12.30 -11.19
N PHE A 201 11.04 11.76 -12.42
CA PHE A 201 12.22 11.02 -12.91
C PHE A 201 13.43 11.90 -13.24
N SER A 202 13.23 13.20 -13.48
CA SER A 202 14.35 14.12 -13.69
C SER A 202 15.16 14.35 -12.41
N SER A 203 14.51 14.26 -11.25
CA SER A 203 15.14 14.39 -9.92
C SER A 203 15.44 13.05 -9.25
N PHE A 204 14.95 11.93 -9.80
CA PHE A 204 15.13 10.60 -9.23
C PHE A 204 16.60 10.14 -9.25
N SER A 205 17.08 9.77 -8.06
CA SER A 205 18.42 9.23 -7.82
C SER A 205 18.34 8.04 -6.88
N ASP A 206 19.07 6.99 -7.22
CA ASP A 206 19.13 5.74 -6.47
C ASP A 206 20.42 5.01 -6.87
N THR A 207 21.24 4.68 -5.88
CA THR A 207 22.55 4.05 -6.10
C THR A 207 22.49 2.54 -6.19
N LEU A 208 21.32 1.94 -5.90
CA LEU A 208 21.09 0.50 -5.92
C LEU A 208 21.95 -0.30 -4.92
N LYS A 209 22.56 0.37 -3.94
CA LYS A 209 23.40 -0.25 -2.90
C LYS A 209 22.64 -1.25 -2.04
N PHE A 210 21.31 -1.17 -2.02
CA PHE A 210 20.46 -2.14 -1.35
C PHE A 210 20.82 -3.58 -1.70
N TYR A 211 21.12 -3.90 -2.97
CA TYR A 211 21.42 -5.28 -3.39
C TYR A 211 22.75 -5.79 -2.86
N ASP A 212 23.77 -4.93 -2.79
CA ASP A 212 25.06 -5.27 -2.21
C ASP A 212 24.93 -5.52 -0.71
N ILE A 213 24.22 -4.64 0.00
CA ILE A 213 23.98 -4.79 1.44
C ILE A 213 23.13 -6.03 1.74
N ALA A 214 22.07 -6.28 0.96
CA ALA A 214 21.27 -7.49 1.09
C ALA A 214 22.12 -8.76 0.94
N ASN A 215 23.00 -8.79 -0.08
CA ASN A 215 23.92 -9.89 -0.29
C ASN A 215 24.90 -10.04 0.89
N GLN A 216 25.46 -8.93 1.37
CA GLN A 216 26.41 -8.91 2.48
C GLN A 216 25.77 -9.45 3.77
N VAL A 217 24.57 -8.98 4.12
CA VAL A 217 23.84 -9.43 5.32
C VAL A 217 23.71 -10.95 5.33
N ILE A 218 23.39 -11.56 4.18
CA ILE A 218 23.24 -13.02 4.06
C ILE A 218 24.59 -13.74 4.00
N LYS A 219 25.49 -13.31 3.11
CA LYS A 219 26.77 -13.98 2.84
C LYS A 219 27.71 -13.97 4.04
N ASP A 220 27.84 -12.81 4.69
CA ASP A 220 28.70 -12.62 5.85
C ASP A 220 28.01 -13.06 7.15
N LYS A 221 26.77 -13.57 7.03
CA LYS A 221 25.95 -14.06 8.15
C LYS A 221 25.76 -13.03 9.27
N VAL A 222 25.72 -11.75 8.93
CA VAL A 222 25.48 -10.63 9.88
C VAL A 222 24.17 -10.85 10.66
N PHE A 223 23.18 -11.51 10.03
CA PHE A 223 21.92 -11.87 10.67
C PHE A 223 22.04 -12.88 11.84
N LEU A 224 23.20 -13.53 12.02
CA LEU A 224 23.46 -14.36 13.18
C LEU A 224 23.66 -13.50 14.44
N GLU A 225 24.24 -12.31 14.27
CA GLU A 225 24.40 -11.32 15.35
C GLU A 225 23.09 -10.57 15.61
N ASP A 226 22.33 -10.26 14.56
CA ASP A 226 21.01 -9.64 14.66
C ASP A 226 19.98 -10.31 13.74
N SER A 227 19.18 -11.21 14.32
CA SER A 227 18.15 -11.94 13.59
C SER A 227 17.02 -11.06 13.03
N SER A 228 16.82 -9.85 13.58
CA SER A 228 15.79 -8.93 13.09
C SER A 228 16.10 -8.39 11.70
N LEU A 229 17.36 -8.43 11.26
CA LEU A 229 17.77 -8.01 9.92
C LEU A 229 17.07 -8.82 8.82
N ILE A 230 16.77 -10.10 9.05
CA ILE A 230 16.04 -10.92 8.08
C ILE A 230 14.61 -10.42 7.90
N TYR A 231 13.94 -10.06 9.00
CA TYR A 231 12.62 -9.45 8.97
C TYR A 231 12.66 -8.12 8.19
N TYR A 232 13.56 -7.21 8.52
CA TYR A 232 13.63 -5.92 7.80
C TYR A 232 14.06 -6.04 6.35
N LEU A 233 14.91 -7.02 6.01
CA LEU A 233 15.29 -7.31 4.63
C LEU A 233 14.09 -7.83 3.84
N GLU A 234 13.33 -8.77 4.40
CA GLU A 234 12.09 -9.29 3.79
C GLU A 234 11.09 -8.16 3.53
N GLN A 235 10.87 -7.30 4.51
CA GLN A 235 9.99 -6.13 4.41
C GLN A 235 10.46 -5.12 3.35
N SER A 236 11.78 -4.91 3.24
CA SER A 236 12.37 -4.04 2.22
C SER A 236 12.11 -4.58 0.81
N VAL A 237 12.43 -5.87 0.59
CA VAL A 237 12.20 -6.53 -0.71
C VAL A 237 10.72 -6.50 -1.09
N HIS A 238 9.82 -6.64 -0.10
CA HIS A 238 8.37 -6.57 -0.31
C HIS A 238 7.93 -5.21 -0.87
N ILE A 239 8.36 -4.09 -0.28
CA ILE A 239 8.02 -2.74 -0.77
C ILE A 239 8.62 -2.51 -2.16
N ILE A 240 9.89 -2.86 -2.39
CA ILE A 240 10.54 -2.68 -3.70
C ILE A 240 9.75 -3.45 -4.78
N SER A 241 9.37 -4.71 -4.51
CA SER A 241 8.58 -5.52 -5.44
C SER A 241 7.23 -4.87 -5.76
N GLY A 242 6.49 -4.45 -4.73
CA GLY A 242 5.20 -3.80 -4.90
C GLY A 242 5.29 -2.47 -5.65
N SER A 243 6.30 -1.68 -5.35
CA SER A 243 6.60 -0.43 -6.04
C SER A 243 6.82 -0.64 -7.55
N ARG A 244 7.59 -1.67 -7.95
CA ARG A 244 7.90 -1.91 -9.38
C ARG A 244 6.68 -2.40 -10.12
N TYR A 245 5.89 -3.26 -9.48
CA TYR A 245 4.64 -3.77 -10.01
C TYR A 245 3.62 -2.64 -10.25
N LEU A 246 3.39 -1.79 -9.24
CA LEU A 246 2.46 -0.65 -9.35
C LEU A 246 2.95 0.39 -10.37
N PHE A 247 4.27 0.61 -10.46
CA PHE A 247 4.80 1.52 -11.46
C PHE A 247 4.64 0.98 -12.89
N ALA A 248 4.75 -0.34 -13.10
CA ALA A 248 4.40 -0.95 -14.37
C ALA A 248 2.91 -0.76 -14.71
N HIS A 249 2.02 -0.82 -13.71
CA HIS A 249 0.59 -0.56 -13.90
C HIS A 249 0.33 0.90 -14.30
N PHE A 250 1.00 1.86 -13.68
CA PHE A 250 0.98 3.26 -14.10
C PHE A 250 1.37 3.44 -15.57
N LEU A 251 2.51 2.88 -15.99
CA LEU A 251 2.98 3.01 -17.37
C LEU A 251 2.02 2.37 -18.39
N LYS A 252 1.36 1.26 -18.03
CA LYS A 252 0.30 0.67 -18.86
C LYS A 252 -0.89 1.61 -19.06
N LYS A 253 -1.21 2.45 -18.07
CA LYS A 253 -2.34 3.39 -18.11
C LYS A 253 -2.06 4.62 -18.96
N LEU A 254 -0.79 4.95 -19.19
CA LEU A 254 -0.41 5.96 -20.18
C LEU A 254 -0.67 5.49 -21.62
N ASP A 255 -0.75 4.17 -21.84
CA ASP A 255 -1.04 3.53 -23.13
C ASP A 255 -0.10 3.98 -24.29
N GLU A 256 1.18 4.16 -23.97
CA GLU A 256 2.18 4.56 -24.96
C GLU A 256 3.13 3.40 -25.31
N PRO A 257 3.29 3.05 -26.60
CA PRO A 257 4.12 1.92 -27.04
C PRO A 257 5.57 1.99 -26.56
N ARG A 258 6.11 3.20 -26.37
CA ARG A 258 7.49 3.41 -25.92
C ARG A 258 7.78 2.79 -24.54
N TYR A 259 6.76 2.58 -23.72
CA TYR A 259 6.93 1.98 -22.39
C TYR A 259 6.87 0.45 -22.38
N ALA A 260 6.53 -0.22 -23.48
CA ALA A 260 6.31 -1.67 -23.50
C ALA A 260 7.52 -2.47 -22.97
N SER A 261 8.73 -2.11 -23.40
CA SER A 261 9.97 -2.76 -22.96
C SER A 261 10.23 -2.58 -21.47
N VAL A 262 10.06 -1.36 -20.95
CA VAL A 262 10.33 -1.07 -19.53
C VAL A 262 9.25 -1.67 -18.62
N ILE A 263 7.99 -1.73 -19.08
CA ILE A 263 6.91 -2.44 -18.38
C ILE A 263 7.28 -3.92 -18.19
N ALA A 264 7.77 -4.60 -19.23
CA ALA A 264 8.19 -5.99 -19.13
C ALA A 264 9.35 -6.18 -18.14
N GLN A 265 10.33 -5.27 -18.16
CA GLN A 265 11.46 -5.29 -17.23
C GLN A 265 11.04 -5.04 -15.77
N LEU A 266 10.13 -4.10 -15.52
CA LEU A 266 9.58 -3.83 -14.18
C LEU A 266 8.86 -5.06 -13.60
N LEU A 267 8.05 -5.74 -14.42
CA LEU A 267 7.36 -6.96 -14.01
C LEU A 267 8.34 -8.10 -13.75
N ALA A 268 9.36 -8.26 -14.60
CA ALA A 268 10.44 -9.22 -14.36
C ALA A 268 11.21 -8.91 -13.07
N CYS A 269 11.48 -7.63 -12.79
CA CYS A 269 12.14 -7.17 -11.58
C CYS A 269 11.32 -7.49 -10.33
N SER A 270 10.01 -7.19 -10.34
CA SER A 270 9.10 -7.56 -9.26
C SER A 270 9.08 -9.08 -9.02
N GLY A 271 9.05 -9.89 -10.08
CA GLY A 271 9.12 -11.35 -9.96
C GLY A 271 10.45 -11.87 -9.36
N LEU A 272 11.58 -11.25 -9.72
CA LEU A 272 12.89 -11.59 -9.13
C LEU A 272 12.99 -11.15 -7.66
N LEU A 273 12.39 -10.02 -7.29
CA LEU A 273 12.29 -9.57 -5.90
C LEU A 273 11.41 -10.51 -5.07
N ASP A 274 10.30 -11.01 -5.62
CA ASP A 274 9.49 -12.02 -4.95
C ASP A 274 10.28 -13.31 -4.70
N LYS A 275 11.09 -13.74 -5.67
CA LYS A 275 12.01 -14.86 -5.50
C LYS A 275 13.03 -14.58 -4.38
N LEU A 276 13.60 -13.38 -4.32
CA LEU A 276 14.53 -12.98 -3.27
C LEU A 276 13.86 -13.03 -1.90
N LYS A 277 12.63 -12.51 -1.77
CA LYS A 277 11.83 -12.58 -0.54
C LYS A 277 11.65 -14.03 -0.07
N VAL A 278 11.30 -14.95 -0.97
CA VAL A 278 11.18 -16.38 -0.64
C VAL A 278 12.51 -16.95 -0.14
N MET A 279 13.64 -16.60 -0.78
CA MET A 279 14.96 -17.04 -0.35
C MET A 279 15.33 -16.50 1.04
N VAL A 280 15.04 -15.23 1.33
CA VAL A 280 15.24 -14.60 2.64
C VAL A 280 14.42 -15.31 3.73
N LEU A 281 13.15 -15.63 3.46
CA LEU A 281 12.30 -16.40 4.40
C LEU A 281 12.82 -17.82 4.62
N LEU A 282 13.33 -18.48 3.58
CA LEU A 282 13.93 -19.81 3.73
C LEU A 282 15.20 -19.79 4.58
N ILE A 283 15.99 -18.71 4.53
CA ILE A 283 17.16 -18.53 5.40
C ILE A 283 16.73 -18.46 6.87
N GLN A 284 15.66 -17.70 7.15
CA GLN A 284 15.07 -17.63 8.50
C GLN A 284 14.72 -19.03 9.03
N ASN A 285 13.98 -19.81 8.24
CA ASN A 285 13.54 -21.16 8.64
C ASN A 285 14.68 -22.17 8.72
N ARG A 286 15.73 -22.05 7.88
CA ARG A 286 16.88 -22.96 7.90
C ARG A 286 17.81 -22.72 9.07
N LYS A 287 17.91 -21.48 9.57
CA LYS A 287 18.61 -21.14 10.81
C LYS A 287 18.08 -21.98 11.98
N GLU A 288 16.76 -22.11 12.08
CA GLU A 288 16.09 -22.90 13.12
C GLU A 288 16.40 -24.41 13.01
N GLN A 289 16.86 -24.87 11.84
CA GLN A 289 17.07 -26.29 11.54
C GLN A 289 18.54 -26.68 11.32
N GLY A 290 19.49 -25.74 11.43
CA GLY A 290 20.93 -26.01 11.25
C GLY A 290 21.33 -26.50 9.85
N LYS A 291 20.62 -26.09 8.79
CA LYS A 291 20.82 -26.56 7.41
C LYS A 291 21.73 -25.64 6.58
N GLN A 292 22.20 -26.17 5.43
CA GLN A 292 23.07 -25.47 4.47
C GLN A 292 22.61 -24.06 4.07
N ASP A 293 23.61 -23.19 3.87
CA ASP A 293 23.47 -21.80 3.47
C ASP A 293 22.79 -21.65 2.09
N ILE A 294 21.99 -20.58 1.95
CA ILE A 294 21.38 -20.18 0.69
C ILE A 294 22.19 -19.02 0.13
N ASP A 295 22.70 -19.17 -1.09
CA ASP A 295 23.41 -18.10 -1.79
C ASP A 295 22.43 -17.27 -2.64
N ILE A 296 22.41 -15.96 -2.41
CA ILE A 296 21.59 -14.97 -3.14
C ILE A 296 22.42 -14.07 -4.07
N THR A 297 23.75 -14.27 -4.15
CA THR A 297 24.69 -13.37 -4.85
C THR A 297 24.28 -13.13 -6.31
N ASP A 298 24.02 -14.21 -7.05
CA ASP A 298 23.62 -14.12 -8.46
C ASP A 298 22.26 -13.43 -8.65
N LEU A 299 21.35 -13.56 -7.69
CA LEU A 299 20.04 -12.92 -7.74
C LEU A 299 20.14 -11.42 -7.47
N CYS A 300 20.91 -11.02 -6.45
CA CYS A 300 21.19 -9.60 -6.16
C CYS A 300 21.88 -8.92 -7.35
N ARG A 301 22.86 -9.57 -7.97
CA ARG A 301 23.53 -9.04 -9.16
C ARG A 301 22.56 -8.84 -10.33
N LYS A 302 21.71 -9.83 -10.63
CA LYS A 302 20.69 -9.73 -11.69
C LYS A 302 19.70 -8.60 -11.43
N LEU A 303 19.27 -8.42 -10.18
CA LEU A 303 18.37 -7.35 -9.78
C LEU A 303 19.02 -5.98 -9.97
N PHE A 304 20.28 -5.82 -9.54
CA PHE A 304 21.06 -4.60 -9.76
C PHE A 304 21.15 -4.24 -11.25
N GLU A 305 21.59 -5.19 -12.08
CA GLU A 305 21.75 -4.99 -13.53
C GLU A 305 20.41 -4.59 -14.19
N LEU A 306 19.32 -5.27 -13.82
CA LEU A 306 17.99 -5.02 -14.35
C LEU A 306 17.45 -3.64 -13.93
N GLU A 307 17.54 -3.28 -12.64
CA GLU A 307 17.06 -1.97 -12.18
C GLU A 307 17.89 -0.82 -12.74
N ALA A 308 19.20 -0.98 -12.89
CA ALA A 308 20.05 0.02 -13.55
C ALA A 308 19.59 0.26 -15.00
N GLY A 309 19.28 -0.82 -15.73
CA GLY A 309 18.73 -0.75 -17.09
C GLY A 309 17.36 -0.06 -17.15
N ILE A 310 16.46 -0.39 -16.21
CA ILE A 310 15.14 0.23 -16.07
C ILE A 310 15.29 1.74 -15.84
N GLN A 311 16.11 2.16 -14.88
CA GLN A 311 16.32 3.58 -14.57
C GLN A 311 16.88 4.35 -15.78
N GLN A 312 17.81 3.76 -16.53
CA GLN A 312 18.34 4.36 -17.74
C GLN A 312 17.25 4.56 -18.80
N GLN A 313 16.42 3.53 -19.06
CA GLN A 313 15.34 3.61 -20.03
C GLN A 313 14.28 4.63 -19.63
N LEU A 314 13.91 4.69 -18.35
CA LEU A 314 12.93 5.67 -17.85
C LEU A 314 13.43 7.11 -18.01
N ARG A 315 14.72 7.37 -17.78
CA ARG A 315 15.33 8.68 -18.03
C ARG A 315 15.31 9.09 -19.51
N ILE A 316 15.41 8.13 -20.42
CA ILE A 316 15.29 8.39 -21.87
C ILE A 316 13.83 8.70 -22.21
N CYS A 317 12.90 7.86 -21.74
CA CYS A 317 11.49 7.98 -22.07
C CYS A 317 10.84 9.25 -21.47
N SER A 318 11.30 9.72 -20.31
CA SER A 318 10.73 10.91 -19.65
C SER A 318 11.10 12.23 -20.34
N ARG A 319 12.24 12.29 -21.04
CA ARG A 319 12.76 13.52 -21.69
C ARG A 319 12.03 13.90 -22.98
N ILE A 320 11.30 12.98 -23.61
CA ILE A 320 10.72 13.16 -24.95
C ILE A 320 9.40 13.96 -24.91
N THR A 321 8.93 14.35 -23.73
CA THR A 321 7.62 15.02 -23.52
C THR A 321 7.67 16.56 -23.61
N ARG A 322 8.70 17.13 -24.27
CA ARG A 322 8.84 18.58 -24.46
C ARG A 322 8.56 19.02 -25.88
#